data_AF-A0A2G9T3G2-F1
#
_entry.id   AF-A0A2G9T3G2-F1
#
_cell.length_a   1.000
_cell.length_b   1.000
_cell.length_c   1.000
_cell.angle_alpha   90.00
_cell.angle_beta   90.00
_cell.angle_gamma   90.00
#
_symmetry.space_group_name_H-M   'P 1'
#
loop_
_entity.id
_entity.type
_entity.pdbx_description
1 polymer ?
#
loop_
_entity_poly.entity_id
_entity_poly.type
_entity_poly.pdbx_seq_one_letter_code
_entity_poly.pdbx_strand_id
1 'polypeptide(L)' 'MKMWFHGGCNEVILFDFWRIDSCLGLVLSFICIFVMGAMYEGIKWFRVYLQMNASREMCRYEKGIHLQHVNNHDKV' A
#
# COMPACT_ATOMS: atom_id res chain seq x y z
N MET A 1 -6.48 26.92 -24.06
CA MET A 1 -7.96 26.95 -23.94
C MET A 1 -8.33 26.17 -22.70
N LYS A 2 -9.29 26.67 -21.92
CA LYS A 2 -9.57 26.23 -20.56
C LYS A 2 -10.53 25.04 -20.60
N MET A 3 -10.08 23.85 -20.22
CA MET A 3 -10.93 22.69 -19.99
C MET A 3 -10.67 22.21 -18.57
N TRP A 4 -11.54 22.58 -17.64
CA TRP A 4 -11.32 22.37 -16.19
C TRP A 4 -12.04 21.14 -15.67
N PHE A 5 -13.21 20.85 -16.23
CA PHE A 5 -13.95 19.62 -15.98
C PHE A 5 -14.75 19.32 -17.25
N HIS A 6 -14.47 18.19 -17.90
CA HIS A 6 -15.35 17.62 -18.90
C HIS A 6 -16.21 16.57 -18.19
N GLY A 7 -17.51 16.66 -18.39
CA GLY A 7 -18.49 15.78 -17.78
C GLY A 7 -19.34 15.19 -18.89
N GLY A 8 -19.15 13.90 -19.16
CA GLY A 8 -19.89 13.16 -20.16
C GLY A 8 -19.95 11.68 -19.81
N CYS A 9 -20.96 10.98 -20.31
CA CYS A 9 -21.06 9.52 -20.20
C CYS A 9 -20.32 8.79 -21.32
N ASN A 10 -19.62 9.51 -22.20
CA ASN A 10 -18.86 8.98 -23.32
C ASN A 10 -17.41 9.48 -23.28
N GLU A 11 -16.65 9.01 -22.29
CA GLU A 11 -15.28 9.50 -22.05
C GLU A 11 -14.30 8.35 -21.79
N VAL A 12 -13.03 8.61 -22.13
CA VAL A 12 -11.90 7.73 -21.86
C VAL A 12 -11.33 8.10 -20.49
N ILE A 13 -11.27 7.15 -19.56
CA ILE A 13 -10.90 7.44 -18.16
C ILE A 13 -9.39 7.49 -17.97
N LEU A 14 -8.68 6.45 -18.40
CA LEU A 14 -7.24 6.31 -18.16
C LEU A 14 -6.48 5.79 -19.38
N PHE A 15 -7.06 4.84 -20.11
CA PHE A 15 -6.50 4.26 -21.34
C PHE A 15 -7.57 4.20 -22.40
N ASP A 16 -7.20 4.22 -23.68
CA ASP A 16 -8.14 4.16 -24.82
C ASP A 16 -9.11 2.96 -24.74
N PHE A 17 -8.65 1.84 -24.16
CA PHE A 17 -9.46 0.66 -23.87
C PHE A 17 -10.47 0.86 -22.72
N TRP A 18 -10.18 1.75 -21.78
CA TRP A 18 -11.05 2.08 -20.65
C TRP A 18 -11.96 3.27 -21.01
N ARG A 19 -12.77 3.07 -22.04
CA ARG A 19 -13.83 3.99 -22.45
C ARG A 19 -15.17 3.51 -21.92
N ILE A 20 -15.97 4.45 -21.44
CA ILE A 20 -17.32 4.22 -20.94
C ILE A 20 -18.31 4.90 -21.88
N ASP A 21 -19.43 4.22 -22.19
CA ASP A 21 -20.49 4.76 -23.06
C ASP A 21 -21.84 4.94 -22.32
N SER A 22 -21.88 4.70 -21.00
CA SER A 22 -23.10 4.73 -20.19
C SER A 22 -22.84 5.04 -18.70
N CYS A 23 -23.84 5.55 -17.99
CA CYS A 23 -23.79 5.84 -16.54
C CYS A 23 -23.37 4.63 -15.70
N LEU A 24 -23.78 3.42 -16.10
CA LEU A 24 -23.39 2.18 -15.42
C LEU A 24 -21.89 1.90 -15.54
N GLY A 25 -21.33 2.14 -16.73
CA GLY A 25 -19.87 2.02 -16.96
C GLY A 25 -19.08 3.01 -16.12
N LEU A 26 -19.63 4.22 -15.92
CA LEU A 26 -19.05 5.25 -15.07
C LEU A 26 -19.02 4.84 -13.59
N VAL A 27 -20.12 4.33 -13.05
CA VAL A 27 -20.17 3.83 -11.66
C VAL A 27 -19.23 2.66 -11.43
N LEU A 28 -19.19 1.70 -12.36
CA LEU A 28 -18.25 0.58 -12.31
C LEU A 28 -16.80 1.06 -12.30
N SER A 29 -16.50 2.10 -13.07
CA SER A 29 -15.14 2.66 -13.12
C SER A 29 -14.73 3.31 -11.81
N PHE A 30 -15.66 3.98 -11.10
CA PHE A 30 -15.38 4.48 -9.75
C PHE A 30 -15.05 3.35 -8.77
N ILE A 31 -15.79 2.25 -8.83
CA ILE A 31 -15.53 1.08 -7.98
C ILE A 31 -14.15 0.49 -8.34
N CYS A 32 -13.83 0.33 -9.62
CA CYS A 32 -12.54 -0.17 -10.07
C CYS A 32 -11.36 0.70 -9.60
N ILE A 33 -11.48 2.02 -9.75
CA ILE A 33 -10.45 2.98 -9.29
C ILE A 33 -10.30 2.92 -7.77
N PHE A 34 -11.41 2.84 -7.03
CA PHE A 34 -11.40 2.72 -5.58
C PHE A 34 -10.67 1.44 -5.13
N VAL A 35 -10.99 0.29 -5.74
CA VAL A 35 -10.33 -0.98 -5.45
C VAL A 35 -8.85 -0.93 -5.81
N MET A 36 -8.47 -0.37 -6.96
CA MET A 36 -7.06 -0.18 -7.33
C MET A 36 -6.31 0.71 -6.34
N GLY A 37 -6.94 1.79 -5.87
CA GLY A 37 -6.38 2.66 -4.83
C GLY A 37 -6.20 1.95 -3.49
N ALA A 38 -7.21 1.20 -3.05
CA ALA A 38 -7.14 0.39 -1.84
C ALA A 38 -6.04 -0.68 -1.94
N MET A 39 -5.90 -1.35 -3.08
CA MET A 39 -4.82 -2.30 -3.33
C MET A 39 -3.45 -1.61 -3.30
N TYR A 40 -3.32 -0.42 -3.90
CA TYR A 40 -2.06 0.33 -3.89
C TYR A 40 -1.61 0.67 -2.46
N GLU A 41 -2.52 1.20 -1.64
CA GLU A 41 -2.23 1.45 -0.22
C GLU A 41 -1.98 0.15 0.56
N GLY A 42 -2.70 -0.92 0.26
CA GLY A 42 -2.47 -2.24 0.85
C GLY A 42 -1.07 -2.80 0.58
N ILE A 43 -0.60 -2.72 -0.66
CA ILE A 43 0.76 -3.16 -1.05
C ILE A 43 1.82 -2.30 -0.36
N LYS A 44 1.60 -0.98 -0.32
CA LYS A 44 2.49 -0.04 0.38
C LYS A 44 2.61 -0.41 1.86
N TRP A 45 1.48 -0.70 2.51
CA TRP A 45 1.45 -1.12 3.91
C TRP A 45 2.11 -2.48 4.11
N PHE A 46 1.90 -3.44 3.20
CA PHE A 46 2.53 -4.76 3.25
C PHE A 46 4.06 -4.66 3.21
N ARG A 47 4.62 -3.76 2.40
CA ARG A 47 6.07 -3.51 2.37
C ARG A 47 6.61 -3.06 3.73
N VAL A 48 5.92 -2.11 4.36
CA VAL A 48 6.29 -1.60 5.69
C VAL A 48 6.15 -2.69 6.75
N TYR A 49 5.09 -3.50 6.67
CA TYR A 49 4.86 -4.62 7.57
C TYR A 49 6.01 -5.65 7.52
N LEU A 50 6.46 -6.05 6.33
CA LEU A 50 7.60 -6.97 6.18
C LEU A 50 8.89 -6.37 6.76
N GLN A 51 9.15 -5.09 6.47
CA GLN A 51 10.34 -4.40 6.96
C GLN A 51 10.34 -4.27 8.50
N MET A 52 9.18 -3.98 9.08
CA MET A 52 9.02 -3.91 10.53
C MET A 52 9.20 -5.28 11.19
N ASN A 53 8.71 -6.36 10.59
CA ASN A 53 8.88 -7.70 11.11
C ASN A 53 10.36 -8.13 11.11
N ALA A 54 11.08 -7.90 10.01
CA ALA A 54 12.51 -8.19 9.93
C ALA A 54 13.32 -7.39 10.98
N SER A 55 12.99 -6.10 11.17
CA SER A 55 13.64 -5.25 12.16
C SER A 55 13.35 -5.69 13.61
N ARG A 56 12.15 -6.22 13.86
CA ARG A 56 11.76 -6.76 15.17
C ARG A 56 12.56 -7.99 15.55
N GLU A 57 12.82 -8.90 14.61
CA GLU A 57 13.62 -10.09 14.87
C GLU A 57 15.07 -9.74 15.21
N MET A 58 15.67 -8.79 14.47
CA MET A 58 17.02 -8.26 14.76
C MET A 58 17.11 -7.67 16.18
N CYS A 59 16.16 -6.82 16.58
CA CYS A 59 16.14 -6.24 17.92
C CYS A 59 15.96 -7.32 19.02
N ARG A 60 15.20 -8.37 18.74
CA ARG A 60 15.00 -9.48 19.68
C ARG A 60 16.27 -10.31 19.86
N TYR A 61 17.04 -10.50 18.78
CA TYR A 61 18.34 -11.16 18.81
C TYR A 61 19.38 -10.34 19.60
N GLU A 62 19.50 -9.05 19.32
CA GLU A 62 20.44 -8.16 20.01
C GLU A 62 20.17 -8.09 21.52
N LYS A 63 18.89 -7.96 21.91
CA LYS A 63 18.49 -8.02 23.33
C LYS A 63 18.85 -9.36 23.97
N GLY A 64 18.72 -10.47 23.25
CA GLY A 64 19.11 -11.80 23.73
C GLY A 64 20.61 -11.90 24.02
N ILE A 65 21.45 -11.44 23.09
CA ILE A 65 22.92 -11.44 23.27
C ILE A 65 23.34 -10.51 24.41
N HIS A 66 22.76 -9.31 24.50
CA HIS A 66 23.07 -8.37 25.56
C HIS A 66 22.72 -8.96 26.95
N LEU A 67 21.59 -9.65 27.07
CA LEU A 67 21.19 -10.31 28.32
C LEU A 67 22.13 -11.46 28.69
N GLN A 68 22.61 -12.24 27.72
CA GLN A 68 23.64 -13.26 27.98
C GLN A 68 24.95 -12.64 28.46
N HIS A 69 25.38 -11.52 27.87
CA HIS A 69 26.62 -10.85 28.26
C HIS A 69 26.56 -10.32 29.70
N VAL A 70 25.44 -9.68 30.09
CA VAL A 70 25.22 -9.20 31.47
C VAL A 70 25.24 -10.35 32.47
N ASN A 71 24.47 -11.41 32.22
CA ASN A 71 24.41 -12.57 33.12
C ASN A 71 25.76 -13.28 33.29
N ASN A 72 26.63 -13.25 32.27
CA ASN A 72 27.97 -13.84 32.38
C ASN A 72 28.91 -12.96 33.22
N HIS A 73 28.73 -11.63 33.17
CA HIS A 73 29.53 -10.68 33.95
C HIS A 73 29.16 -10.66 35.45
N ASP A 74 27.93 -11.05 35.80
CA ASP A 74 27.50 -11.17 37.20
C ASP A 74 27.96 -12.47 37.90
N LYS A 75 28.53 -13.43 37.14
CA LYS A 75 28.97 -14.74 37.65
C LYS A 75 30.48 -14.85 37.93
N VAL A 76 31.25 -13.80 37.63
CA VAL A 76 32.70 -13.69 37.90
C VAL A 76 32.96 -12.85 39.14
#